data_AF-A0A9D9ECL4-F1
#
_entry.id   AF-A0A9D9ECL4-F1
#
_cell.length_a   1.000
_cell.length_b   1.000
_cell.length_c   1.000
_cell.angle_alpha   90.00
_cell.angle_beta   90.00
_cell.angle_gamma   90.00
#
_symmetry.space_group_name_H-M   'P 1'
#
loop_
_entity.id
_entity.type
_entity.pdbx_description
1 polymer ?
#
loop_
_entity_poly.entity_id
_entity_poly.type
_entity_poly.pdbx_seq_one_letter_code
_entity_poly.pdbx_strand_id
1 'polypeptide(L)' 'QETIRDFIAFPKNNQGRDVMIDSPSYIDQVQMDELCLVSTAEKAGEQE' A
#
# COMPACT_ATOMS: atom_id res chain seq x y z
N GLN A 1 -0.98 28.53 -2.31
CA GLN A 1 -1.10 28.20 -0.88
C GLN A 1 -0.21 27.02 -0.64
N GLU A 2 0.81 27.17 0.20
CA GLU A 2 1.65 26.03 0.59
C GLU A 2 0.81 25.07 1.43
N THR A 3 0.91 23.78 1.12
CA THR A 3 0.22 22.71 1.84
C THR A 3 1.24 21.95 2.69
N ILE A 4 0.78 21.25 3.73
CA ILE A 4 1.67 20.44 4.57
C ILE A 4 2.47 19.40 3.76
N ARG A 5 1.96 18.98 2.59
CA ARG A 5 2.67 18.08 1.68
C ARG A 5 3.98 18.68 1.13
N ASP A 6 4.08 20.00 1.04
CA ASP A 6 5.27 20.70 0.54
C ASP A 6 6.44 20.65 1.55
N PHE A 7 6.13 20.31 2.82
CA PHE A 7 7.10 20.19 3.91
C PHE A 7 7.38 18.74 4.32
N ILE A 8 6.74 17.75 3.69
CA ILE A 8 6.93 16.33 3.97
C ILE A 8 7.69 15.73 2.79
N ALA A 9 8.85 15.12 3.05
CA ALA A 9 9.69 14.53 2.00
C ALA A 9 8.98 13.41 1.20
N PHE A 10 8.12 12.62 1.86
CA PHE A 10 7.37 11.52 1.25
C PHE A 10 5.90 11.55 1.67
N PRO A 11 5.09 12.45 1.08
CA PRO A 11 3.71 12.63 1.48
C PRO A 11 2.83 11.48 0.95
N LYS A 12 1.80 11.13 1.70
CA LYS A 12 0.73 10.22 1.25
C LYS A 12 -0.42 11.02 0.62
N ASN A 13 -1.14 10.39 -0.31
CA ASN A 13 -2.37 10.96 -0.86
C ASN A 13 -3.56 10.75 0.10
N ASN A 14 -4.75 11.23 -0.29
CA ASN A 14 -5.98 11.12 0.52
C ASN A 14 -6.51 9.69 0.68
N GLN A 15 -5.98 8.72 -0.07
CA GLN A 15 -6.27 7.30 0.05
C GLN A 15 -5.18 6.56 0.85
N GLY A 16 -4.27 7.31 1.49
CA GLY A 16 -3.14 6.73 2.22
C GLY A 16 -2.08 6.09 1.34
N ARG A 17 -2.12 6.29 0.01
CA ARG A 17 -1.13 5.73 -0.91
C ARG A 17 0.10 6.61 -1.03
N ASP A 18 1.25 5.97 -1.06
CA ASP A 18 2.48 6.57 -1.54
C ASP A 18 2.55 6.37 -3.05
N VAL A 19 2.43 7.46 -3.81
CA VAL A 19 2.44 7.41 -5.28
C VAL A 19 3.87 7.21 -5.82
N MET A 20 4.90 7.54 -5.04
CA MET A 20 6.29 7.41 -5.49
C MET A 20 6.77 5.95 -5.49
N ILE A 21 6.33 5.16 -4.50
CA ILE A 21 6.77 3.77 -4.31
C ILE A 21 5.64 2.75 -4.45
N ASP A 22 4.48 3.16 -4.96
CA ASP A 22 3.27 2.33 -5.12
C ASP A 22 2.86 1.56 -3.85
N SER A 23 2.90 2.24 -2.70
CA SER A 23 2.54 1.67 -1.40
C SER A 23 1.13 2.09 -0.97
N PRO A 24 0.36 1.24 -0.22
CA PRO A 24 0.67 -0.15 0.11
C PRO A 24 0.60 -1.06 -1.12
N SER A 25 1.36 -2.16 -1.05
CA SER A 25 1.36 -3.24 -2.02
C SER A 25 1.02 -4.56 -1.32
N TYR A 26 0.61 -5.57 -2.09
CA TYR A 26 0.53 -6.93 -1.56
C TYR A 26 1.94 -7.42 -1.19
N ILE A 27 2.01 -8.22 -0.12
CA ILE A 27 3.23 -8.95 0.26
C ILE A 27 3.16 -10.37 -0.29
N ASP A 28 4.32 -11.03 -0.40
CA ASP A 28 4.38 -12.36 -1.00
C ASP A 28 3.71 -13.42 -0.12
N GLN A 29 3.20 -14.49 -0.74
CA GLN A 29 2.54 -15.58 -0.02
C GLN A 29 3.47 -16.25 1.00
N VAL A 30 4.76 -16.38 0.69
CA VAL A 30 5.75 -16.94 1.63
C VAL A 30 5.81 -16.15 2.92
N GLN A 31 5.75 -14.81 2.83
CA GLN A 31 5.77 -13.94 4.00
C GLN A 31 4.47 -14.04 4.81
N MET A 32 3.34 -14.23 4.15
CA MET A 32 2.06 -14.50 4.82
C MET A 32 2.08 -15.82 5.60
N ASP A 33 2.63 -16.87 4.97
CA ASP A 33 2.74 -18.21 5.56
C ASP A 33 3.67 -18.20 6.77
N GLU A 34 4.83 -17.53 6.68
CA GLU A 34 5.78 -17.36 7.80
C GLU A 34 5.15 -16.65 9.00
N LEU A 35 4.25 -15.70 8.76
CA LEU A 35 3.55 -14.95 9.79
C LEU A 35 2.26 -15.63 10.28
N CYS A 36 1.88 -16.77 9.69
CA CYS A 36 0.60 -17.45 9.95
C CYS A 36 -0.62 -16.54 9.75
N LEU A 37 -0.59 -15.69 8.71
CA LEU A 37 -1.64 -14.71 8.41
C LEU A 37 -2.41 -15.09 7.13
N VAL A 38 -3.69 -14.73 7.10
CA VAL A 38 -4.54 -14.81 5.91
C VAL A 38 -5.26 -13.48 5.74
N SER A 39 -5.12 -12.85 4.57
CA SER A 39 -5.82 -11.60 4.26
C SER A 39 -7.31 -11.85 4.06
N THR A 40 -8.16 -11.01 4.65
CA THR A 40 -9.61 -10.97 4.36
C THR A 40 -9.95 -10.00 3.22
N ALA A 41 -8.98 -9.21 2.75
CA ALA A 41 -9.17 -8.30 1.62
C ALA A 41 -9.21 -9.08 0.30
N GLU A 42 -10.16 -8.73 -0.56
CA GLU A 42 -10.25 -9.27 -1.91
C GLU A 42 -9.00 -8.90 -2.72
N LYS A 43 -8.44 -9.86 -3.47
CA LYS A 43 -7.37 -9.56 -4.42
C LYS A 43 -7.98 -8.82 -5.60
N ALA A 44 -7.58 -7.55 -5.77
CA ALA A 44 -7.95 -6.80 -6.96
C ALA A 44 -7.16 -7.35 -8.16
N GLY A 45 -7.81 -8.13 -9.04
CA GLY A 45 -7.25 -8.45 -10.37
C GLY A 45 -6.97 -9.93 -10.70
N GLU A 46 -7.55 -10.91 -10.00
CA GLU A 46 -7.61 -12.30 -10.50
C GLU A 46 -8.97 -12.54 -11.21
N GLN A 47 -9.31 -11.69 -12.18
CA GLN A 47 -10.19 -12.04 -13.30
C GLN A 47 -9.32 -11.87 -14.55
N GLU A 48 -9.26 -12.94 -15.36
CA GLU A 48 -8.38 -13.19 -16.51
C GLU A 48 -7.85 -11.98 -17.30
#